data_AF-A0A925FN95-F1
#
_entry.id   AF-A0A925FN95-F1
#
_cell.length_a   1.000
_cell.length_b   1.000
_cell.length_c   1.000
_cell.angle_alpha   90.00
_cell.angle_beta   90.00
_cell.angle_gamma   90.00
#
_symmetry.space_group_name_H-M   'P 1'
#
loop_
_entity.id
_entity.type
_entity.pdbx_description
1 polymer ?
#
loop_
_entity_poly.entity_id
_entity_poly.type
_entity_poly.pdbx_seq_one_letter_code
_entity_poly.pdbx_strand_id
1 'polypeptide(L)'
;MFKGNQLTMIGRYKNDSDLRNITLLLKGRSGRESRSFKYDNLDFPVRSEDNNFLPRLWASRRVGWLIEQIRLNGETKELRDEVTDLGTRYGIVTPYTSYLATDGTLTSAPRESVQFRELAKSAPAKMKDDKGSGAVRQSIQQNAMQANSMVVDGVGVDEEDRILISNSKRNQFVGAKNFFNQSNVWVDYEFSEASRLPEFKVKFASDEYFALISREKGLAQYLSLGEEVVVVWKNKVYRIVK
;
A
#
# COMPACT_ATOMS: atom_id res chain seq x y z
N MET A 1 1.56 -27.80 -8.45
CA MET A 1 2.41 -27.42 -7.30
C MET A 1 3.54 -28.42 -7.24
N PHE A 2 4.79 -27.98 -7.20
CA PHE A 2 5.96 -28.86 -7.14
C PHE A 2 6.41 -29.03 -5.69
N LYS A 3 7.05 -30.17 -5.40
CA LYS A 3 7.63 -30.43 -4.07
C LYS A 3 8.65 -29.34 -3.75
N GLY A 4 8.51 -28.71 -2.58
CA GLY A 4 9.37 -27.60 -2.14
C GLY A 4 8.84 -26.21 -2.45
N ASN A 5 7.76 -26.08 -3.24
CA ASN A 5 7.19 -24.76 -3.55
C ASN A 5 6.01 -24.45 -2.62
N GLN A 6 5.95 -23.21 -2.14
CA GLN A 6 4.81 -22.68 -1.39
C GLN A 6 3.84 -21.95 -2.32
N LEU A 7 2.55 -22.16 -2.12
CA LEU A 7 1.49 -21.35 -2.73
C LEU A 7 0.91 -20.41 -1.69
N THR A 8 1.05 -19.11 -1.91
CA THR A 8 0.46 -18.06 -1.06
C THR A 8 -0.59 -17.29 -1.85
N MET A 9 -1.81 -17.22 -1.30
CA MET A 9 -2.92 -16.43 -1.85
C MET A 9 -3.24 -15.28 -0.90
N ILE A 10 -3.28 -14.06 -1.42
CA ILE A 10 -3.61 -12.86 -0.67
C ILE A 10 -4.70 -12.12 -1.45
N GLY A 11 -5.74 -11.70 -0.76
CA GLY A 11 -6.87 -11.01 -1.38
C GLY A 11 -7.58 -10.11 -0.39
N ARG A 12 -8.61 -9.42 -0.89
CA ARG A 12 -9.52 -8.61 -0.09
C ARG A 12 -10.87 -9.30 -0.06
N TYR A 13 -11.49 -9.33 1.12
CA TYR A 13 -12.89 -9.70 1.27
C TYR A 13 -13.71 -8.45 1.59
N LYS A 14 -15.03 -8.54 1.40
CA LYS A 14 -15.98 -7.52 1.80
C LYS A 14 -17.14 -8.21 2.50
N ASN A 15 -17.54 -7.64 3.63
CA ASN A 15 -18.63 -8.10 4.47
C ASN A 15 -19.29 -6.88 5.12
N ASP A 16 -20.62 -6.91 5.26
CA ASP A 16 -21.38 -5.82 5.89
C ASP A 16 -21.38 -5.92 7.43
N SER A 17 -21.02 -7.09 7.97
CA SER A 17 -20.91 -7.39 9.41
C SER A 17 -19.86 -8.46 9.67
N ASP A 18 -19.38 -8.58 10.91
CA ASP A 18 -18.37 -9.56 11.30
C ASP A 18 -18.81 -10.99 10.99
N LEU A 19 -18.00 -11.71 10.23
CA LEU A 19 -18.22 -13.12 9.96
C LEU A 19 -17.40 -13.96 10.93
N ARG A 20 -18.03 -14.95 11.56
CA ARG A 20 -17.39 -15.86 12.50
C ARG A 20 -17.60 -17.31 12.09
N ASN A 21 -16.69 -18.18 12.53
CA ASN A 21 -16.77 -19.62 12.28
C ASN A 21 -16.88 -19.98 10.79
N ILE A 22 -16.15 -19.25 9.94
CA ILE A 22 -16.11 -19.51 8.50
C ILE A 22 -15.20 -20.69 8.19
N THR A 23 -15.64 -21.55 7.27
CA THR A 23 -14.83 -22.63 6.71
C THR A 23 -14.32 -22.24 5.34
N LEU A 24 -13.00 -22.22 5.15
CA LEU A 24 -12.38 -22.17 3.83
C LEU A 24 -12.09 -23.59 3.32
N LEU A 25 -12.44 -23.83 2.06
CA LEU A 25 -12.26 -25.12 1.40
C LEU A 25 -11.29 -24.98 0.23
N LEU A 26 -10.11 -25.56 0.36
CA LEU A 26 -9.13 -25.64 -0.73
C LEU A 26 -9.27 -26.98 -1.45
N LYS A 27 -9.64 -26.95 -2.72
CA LYS A 27 -9.69 -28.14 -3.59
C LYS A 27 -8.62 -28.08 -4.65
N GLY A 28 -8.07 -29.23 -5.00
CA GLY A 28 -7.11 -29.37 -6.08
C GLY A 28 -6.97 -30.82 -6.54
N ARG A 29 -6.10 -31.05 -7.51
CA ARG A 29 -5.74 -32.38 -7.98
C ARG A 29 -4.26 -32.64 -7.72
N SER A 30 -3.95 -33.84 -7.24
CA SER A 30 -2.59 -34.36 -7.13
C SER A 30 -2.50 -35.63 -7.95
N GLY A 31 -1.80 -35.57 -9.09
CA GLY A 31 -1.89 -36.63 -10.11
C GLY A 31 -3.34 -36.78 -10.61
N ARG A 32 -3.88 -37.99 -10.54
CA ARG A 32 -5.29 -38.27 -10.92
C ARG A 32 -6.30 -38.02 -9.79
N GLU A 33 -5.83 -37.96 -8.55
CA GLU A 33 -6.67 -37.86 -7.35
C GLU A 33 -7.10 -36.43 -7.06
N SER A 34 -8.36 -36.25 -6.65
CA SER A 34 -8.85 -35.00 -6.07
C SER A 34 -8.50 -34.94 -4.59
N ARG A 35 -7.97 -33.81 -4.14
CA ARG A 35 -7.65 -33.53 -2.73
C ARG A 35 -8.45 -32.31 -2.26
N SER A 36 -8.86 -32.32 -1.00
CA SER A 36 -9.61 -31.25 -0.37
C SER A 36 -9.08 -31.00 1.03
N PHE A 37 -8.86 -29.74 1.37
CA PHE A 37 -8.41 -29.29 2.68
C PHE A 37 -9.44 -28.31 3.24
N LYS A 38 -9.87 -28.53 4.48
CA LYS A 38 -10.79 -27.66 5.21
C LYS A 38 -10.02 -26.88 6.26
N TYR A 39 -10.30 -25.59 6.33
CA TYR A 39 -9.79 -24.68 7.34
C TYR A 39 -11.00 -24.08 8.04
N ASP A 40 -11.33 -24.61 9.20
CA ASP A 40 -12.50 -24.23 9.99
C ASP A 40 -12.15 -23.13 11.01
N ASN A 41 -13.17 -22.58 11.66
CA ASN A 41 -13.05 -21.59 12.75
C ASN A 41 -12.29 -20.31 12.36
N LEU A 42 -12.55 -19.80 11.14
CA LEU A 42 -11.96 -18.56 10.68
C LEU A 42 -12.89 -17.38 10.94
N ASP A 43 -12.32 -16.28 11.41
CA ASP A 43 -13.03 -15.02 11.62
C ASP A 43 -12.61 -14.01 10.55
N PHE A 44 -13.61 -13.33 9.97
CA PHE A 44 -13.43 -12.28 8.98
C PHE A 44 -14.17 -11.03 9.48
N PRO A 45 -13.58 -10.27 10.41
CA PRO A 45 -14.19 -9.05 10.92
C PRO A 45 -14.27 -7.98 9.83
N VAL A 46 -15.18 -7.02 9.96
CA VAL A 46 -15.24 -5.87 9.01
C VAL A 46 -13.94 -5.06 9.05
N ARG A 47 -13.28 -5.02 10.21
CA ARG A 47 -12.00 -4.34 10.42
C ARG A 47 -11.15 -5.13 11.41
N SER A 48 -9.89 -5.38 11.05
CA SER A 48 -8.85 -5.89 11.95
C SER A 48 -7.61 -5.02 11.80
N GLU A 49 -6.92 -4.80 12.91
CA GLU A 49 -5.68 -4.01 12.99
C GLU A 49 -4.47 -4.91 13.31
N ASP A 50 -4.68 -6.23 13.40
CA ASP A 50 -3.66 -7.20 13.82
C ASP A 50 -2.61 -7.44 12.74
N ASN A 51 -3.02 -7.26 11.47
CA ASN A 51 -2.21 -7.60 10.30
C ASN A 51 -2.05 -6.40 9.36
N ASN A 52 -1.58 -5.27 9.90
CA ASN A 52 -1.43 -4.01 9.16
C ASN A 52 -0.44 -4.08 7.97
N PHE A 53 0.40 -5.11 7.90
CA PHE A 53 1.30 -5.36 6.78
C PHE A 53 0.59 -5.97 5.54
N LEU A 54 -0.52 -6.69 5.74
CA LEU A 54 -1.22 -7.40 4.66
C LEU A 54 -1.76 -6.48 3.55
N PRO A 55 -2.36 -5.30 3.83
CA PRO A 55 -2.85 -4.41 2.79
C PRO A 55 -1.76 -3.98 1.80
N ARG A 56 -0.58 -3.59 2.30
CA ARG A 56 0.55 -3.19 1.45
C ARG A 56 1.13 -4.36 0.67
N LEU A 57 1.19 -5.54 1.29
CA LEU A 57 1.63 -6.78 0.64
C LEU A 57 0.69 -7.22 -0.49
N TRP A 58 -0.62 -7.10 -0.28
CA TRP A 58 -1.62 -7.32 -1.32
C TRP A 58 -1.47 -6.30 -2.47
N ALA A 59 -1.35 -5.02 -2.13
CA ALA A 59 -1.28 -3.94 -3.10
C ALA A 59 -0.02 -4.03 -3.97
N SER A 60 1.14 -4.36 -3.39
CA SER A 60 2.38 -4.55 -4.15
C SER A 60 2.24 -5.64 -5.21
N ARG A 61 1.73 -6.82 -4.82
CA ARG A 61 1.46 -7.91 -5.76
C ARG A 61 0.46 -7.55 -6.84
N ARG A 62 -0.62 -6.86 -6.47
CA ARG A 62 -1.63 -6.41 -7.43
C ARG A 62 -1.04 -5.41 -8.42
N VAL A 63 -0.23 -4.46 -7.97
CA VAL A 63 0.48 -3.50 -8.83
C VAL A 63 1.44 -4.22 -9.78
N GLY A 64 2.25 -5.15 -9.29
CA GLY A 64 3.17 -5.92 -10.14
C GLY A 64 2.44 -6.70 -11.25
N TRP A 65 1.28 -7.27 -10.94
CA TRP A 65 0.42 -7.93 -11.94
C TRP A 65 -0.18 -6.93 -12.93
N LEU A 66 -0.69 -5.78 -12.47
CA LEU A 66 -1.27 -4.76 -13.35
C LEU A 66 -0.23 -4.16 -14.32
N ILE A 67 0.99 -3.91 -13.83
CA ILE A 67 2.11 -3.45 -14.65
C ILE A 67 2.42 -4.47 -15.75
N GLU A 68 2.41 -5.77 -15.42
CA GLU A 68 2.56 -6.82 -16.42
C GLU A 68 1.47 -6.76 -17.49
N GLN A 69 0.21 -6.65 -17.08
CA GLN A 69 -0.91 -6.57 -18.01
C GLN A 69 -0.79 -5.37 -18.94
N ILE A 70 -0.35 -4.22 -18.43
CA ILE A 70 -0.12 -3.03 -19.26
C ILE A 70 1.00 -3.28 -20.29
N ARG A 71 2.09 -3.97 -19.89
CA ARG A 71 3.21 -4.26 -20.80
C ARG A 71 2.84 -5.29 -21.87
N LEU A 72 2.06 -6.31 -21.52
CA LEU A 72 1.67 -7.38 -22.44
C LEU A 72 0.51 -7.00 -23.37
N ASN A 73 -0.48 -6.26 -22.85
CA ASN A 73 -1.76 -6.03 -23.52
C ASN A 73 -2.02 -4.56 -23.85
N GLY A 74 -1.14 -3.65 -23.43
CA GLY A 74 -1.30 -2.21 -23.60
C GLY A 74 -2.00 -1.53 -22.41
N GLU A 75 -1.84 -0.21 -22.34
CA GLU A 75 -2.44 0.61 -21.29
C GLU A 75 -3.92 0.87 -21.56
N THR A 76 -4.76 0.64 -20.55
CA THR A 76 -6.12 1.17 -20.48
C THR A 76 -6.26 2.15 -19.32
N LYS A 77 -7.27 3.02 -19.38
CA LYS A 77 -7.57 3.96 -18.28
C LYS A 77 -7.80 3.21 -16.96
N GLU A 78 -8.51 2.09 -17.00
CA GLU A 78 -8.82 1.28 -15.81
C GLU A 78 -7.55 0.72 -15.15
N LEU A 79 -6.66 0.10 -15.93
CA LEU A 79 -5.40 -0.45 -15.41
C LEU A 79 -4.50 0.65 -14.84
N ARG A 80 -4.36 1.76 -15.56
CA ARG A 80 -3.57 2.91 -15.10
C ARG A 80 -4.13 3.51 -13.81
N ASP A 81 -5.44 3.71 -13.74
CA ASP A 81 -6.07 4.33 -12.60
C ASP A 81 -5.98 3.43 -11.36
N GLU A 82 -6.06 2.10 -11.53
CA GLU A 82 -5.86 1.13 -10.44
C GLU A 82 -4.39 1.11 -9.97
N VAL A 83 -3.42 1.08 -10.88
CA VAL A 83 -1.98 1.17 -10.52
C VAL A 83 -1.70 2.48 -9.78
N THR A 84 -2.30 3.57 -10.23
CA THR A 84 -2.20 4.89 -9.60
C THR A 84 -2.80 4.87 -8.19
N ASP A 85 -3.99 4.31 -8.03
CA ASP A 85 -4.67 4.20 -6.73
C ASP A 85 -3.83 3.45 -5.73
N LEU A 86 -3.41 2.24 -6.10
CA LEU A 86 -2.64 1.37 -5.23
C LEU A 86 -1.26 1.96 -4.95
N GLY A 87 -0.61 2.53 -5.98
CA GLY A 87 0.68 3.21 -5.86
C GLY A 87 0.66 4.33 -4.82
N THR A 88 -0.31 5.23 -4.95
CA THR A 88 -0.45 6.38 -4.04
C THR A 88 -0.95 6.00 -2.65
N ARG A 89 -1.95 5.11 -2.55
CA ARG A 89 -2.56 4.70 -1.27
C ARG A 89 -1.61 3.91 -0.38
N TYR A 90 -0.77 3.08 -0.97
CA TYR A 90 0.11 2.18 -0.23
C TYR A 90 1.60 2.57 -0.31
N GLY A 91 1.89 3.77 -0.82
CA GLY A 91 3.27 4.26 -0.97
C GLY A 91 4.12 3.27 -1.76
N ILE A 92 3.59 2.75 -2.87
CA ILE A 92 4.29 1.84 -3.78
C ILE A 92 4.79 2.68 -4.93
N VAL A 93 6.09 2.61 -5.17
CA VAL A 93 6.70 3.35 -6.27
C VAL A 93 6.38 2.68 -7.61
N THR A 94 5.82 3.46 -8.53
CA THR A 94 5.43 3.02 -9.87
C THR A 94 5.75 4.11 -10.90
N PRO A 95 5.87 3.76 -12.20
CA PRO A 95 6.04 4.74 -13.27
C PRO A 95 4.96 5.85 -13.29
N TYR A 96 3.77 5.56 -12.74
CA TYR A 96 2.62 6.47 -12.73
C TYR A 96 2.54 7.37 -11.50
N THR A 97 3.25 7.04 -10.42
CA THR A 97 3.05 7.69 -9.13
C THR A 97 4.32 8.25 -8.53
N SER A 98 5.51 7.94 -9.08
CA SER A 98 6.77 8.24 -8.40
C SER A 98 7.71 9.15 -9.18
N TYR A 99 8.28 10.11 -8.46
CA TYR A 99 9.30 11.02 -8.96
C TYR A 99 10.50 11.07 -8.01
N LEU A 100 11.63 11.56 -8.52
CA LEU A 100 12.82 11.82 -7.72
C LEU A 100 12.64 13.14 -6.99
N ALA A 101 12.58 13.10 -5.66
CA ALA A 101 12.50 14.26 -4.81
C ALA A 101 13.83 15.01 -4.77
N THR A 102 13.79 16.26 -4.30
CA THR A 102 14.96 17.15 -4.20
C THR A 102 16.05 16.62 -3.27
N ASP A 103 15.71 15.71 -2.35
CA ASP A 103 16.64 15.04 -1.46
C ASP A 103 17.21 13.73 -2.04
N GLY A 104 16.96 13.46 -3.32
CA GLY A 104 17.43 12.26 -4.03
C GLY A 104 16.60 11.00 -3.76
N THR A 105 15.52 11.09 -2.98
CA THR A 105 14.66 9.93 -2.70
C THR A 105 13.55 9.77 -3.74
N LEU A 106 13.21 8.53 -4.09
CA LEU A 106 12.01 8.27 -4.90
C LEU A 106 10.78 8.30 -3.98
N THR A 107 9.79 9.11 -4.34
CA THR A 107 8.58 9.31 -3.53
C THR A 107 7.32 9.28 -4.37
N SER A 108 6.23 8.77 -3.79
CA SER A 108 4.90 8.86 -4.39
C SER A 108 4.42 10.32 -4.37
N ALA A 109 3.85 10.78 -5.48
CA ALA A 109 3.24 12.08 -5.62
C ALA A 109 1.75 12.04 -5.22
N PRO A 110 1.24 13.00 -4.44
CA PRO A 110 -0.19 13.16 -4.23
C PRO A 110 -0.92 13.34 -5.57
N ARG A 111 -2.10 12.72 -5.74
CA ARG A 111 -2.87 12.72 -7.00
C ARG A 111 -3.15 14.11 -7.57
N GLU A 112 -3.29 15.12 -6.72
CA GLU A 112 -3.64 16.47 -7.13
C GLU A 112 -2.41 17.33 -7.47
N SER A 113 -1.19 16.82 -7.21
CA SER A 113 0.05 17.57 -7.42
C SER A 113 0.40 17.75 -8.90
N VAL A 114 1.15 18.81 -9.21
CA VAL A 114 1.70 19.06 -10.55
C VAL A 114 2.63 17.90 -10.97
N GLN A 115 3.46 17.43 -10.04
CA GLN A 115 4.36 16.30 -10.24
C GLN A 115 3.61 15.05 -10.69
N PHE A 116 2.47 14.75 -10.06
CA PHE A 116 1.64 13.61 -10.46
C PHE A 116 1.16 13.72 -11.92
N ARG A 117 0.74 14.93 -12.35
CA ARG A 117 0.29 15.16 -13.74
C ARG A 117 1.41 14.97 -14.75
N GLU A 118 2.64 15.36 -14.42
CA GLU A 118 3.82 15.17 -15.28
C GLU A 118 4.22 13.68 -15.38
N LEU A 119 4.15 12.96 -14.26
CA LEU A 119 4.38 11.52 -14.23
C LEU A 119 3.37 10.77 -15.08
N ALA A 120 2.07 11.07 -14.92
CA ALA A 120 1.02 10.44 -15.70
C ALA A 120 1.19 10.62 -17.22
N LYS A 121 1.77 11.76 -17.66
CA LYS A 121 2.07 12.02 -19.08
C LYS A 121 3.27 11.23 -19.60
N SER A 122 4.28 11.01 -18.77
CA SER A 122 5.54 10.34 -19.17
C SER A 122 5.53 8.83 -18.96
N ALA A 123 4.66 8.33 -18.08
CA ALA A 123 4.55 6.90 -17.75
C ALA A 123 4.28 5.98 -18.96
N PRO A 124 3.42 6.33 -19.94
CA PRO A 124 3.17 5.45 -21.09
C PRO A 124 4.43 5.17 -21.91
N ALA A 125 5.35 6.14 -22.02
CA ALA A 125 6.61 5.94 -22.72
C ALA A 125 7.53 4.97 -21.96
N LYS A 126 7.64 5.13 -20.63
CA LYS A 126 8.39 4.20 -19.77
C LYS A 126 7.83 2.77 -19.83
N MET A 127 6.51 2.63 -19.88
CA MET A 127 5.85 1.33 -19.92
C MET A 127 6.02 0.59 -21.25
N LYS A 128 6.27 1.30 -22.34
CA LYS A 128 6.54 0.72 -23.66
C LYS A 128 7.99 0.27 -23.86
N ASP A 129 8.88 0.61 -22.93
CA ASP A 129 10.28 0.23 -23.03
C ASP A 129 10.43 -1.30 -22.79
N ASP A 130 10.84 -2.01 -23.85
CA ASP A 130 10.95 -3.47 -23.87
C ASP A 130 12.40 -3.95 -24.03
N LYS A 131 13.36 -3.03 -24.16
CA LYS A 131 14.78 -3.33 -24.39
C LYS A 131 15.70 -2.47 -23.52
N GLY A 132 16.96 -2.87 -23.43
CA GLY A 132 17.98 -2.16 -22.67
C GLY A 132 17.89 -2.34 -21.14
N SER A 133 18.77 -1.65 -20.42
CA SER A 133 18.91 -1.78 -18.97
C SER A 133 17.68 -1.29 -18.19
N GLY A 134 16.91 -0.35 -18.75
CA GLY A 134 15.64 0.11 -18.19
C GLY A 134 14.59 -1.00 -18.14
N ALA A 135 14.35 -1.68 -19.27
CA ALA A 135 13.40 -2.78 -19.36
C ALA A 135 13.78 -3.98 -18.47
N VAL A 136 15.07 -4.26 -18.33
CA VAL A 136 15.57 -5.32 -17.43
C VAL A 136 15.25 -4.99 -15.97
N ARG A 137 15.63 -3.79 -15.50
CA ARG A 137 15.32 -3.34 -14.12
C ARG A 137 13.82 -3.35 -13.84
N GLN A 138 13.01 -2.90 -14.79
CA GLN A 138 11.57 -2.92 -14.63
C GLN A 138 11.00 -4.34 -14.51
N SER A 139 11.53 -5.30 -15.29
CA SER A 139 11.15 -6.72 -15.20
C SER A 139 11.51 -7.32 -13.83
N ILE A 140 12.72 -7.04 -13.33
CA ILE A 140 13.16 -7.46 -12.00
C ILE A 140 12.22 -6.90 -10.93
N GLN A 141 11.96 -5.59 -10.97
CA GLN A 141 11.06 -4.92 -10.02
C GLN A 141 9.64 -5.48 -10.07
N GLN A 142 9.09 -5.69 -11.26
CA GLN A 142 7.77 -6.28 -11.46
C GLN A 142 7.69 -7.69 -10.86
N ASN A 143 8.69 -8.54 -11.11
CA ASN A 143 8.75 -9.89 -10.57
C ASN A 143 8.85 -9.90 -9.04
N ALA A 144 9.66 -8.99 -8.47
CA ALA A 144 9.78 -8.84 -7.02
C ALA A 144 8.44 -8.44 -6.37
N MET A 145 7.71 -7.49 -6.97
CA MET A 145 6.37 -7.11 -6.53
C MET A 145 5.39 -8.29 -6.57
N GLN A 146 5.39 -9.09 -7.65
CA GLN A 146 4.48 -10.22 -7.78
C GLN A 146 4.79 -11.39 -6.83
N ALA A 147 6.08 -11.63 -6.57
CA ALA A 147 6.52 -12.69 -5.68
C ALA A 147 6.21 -12.38 -4.22
N ASN A 148 5.96 -11.10 -3.86
CA ASN A 148 5.92 -10.66 -2.46
C ASN A 148 7.14 -11.15 -1.68
N SER A 149 8.26 -11.35 -2.38
CA SER A 149 9.57 -11.45 -1.78
C SER A 149 9.83 -10.07 -1.19
N MET A 150 9.34 -9.86 0.02
CA MET A 150 9.95 -8.91 0.91
C MET A 150 11.43 -9.26 0.85
N VAL A 151 12.22 -8.41 0.21
CA VAL A 151 13.56 -8.15 0.70
C VAL A 151 13.31 -7.58 2.10
N VAL A 152 13.03 -8.48 3.06
CA VAL A 152 13.36 -8.30 4.46
C VAL A 152 14.79 -7.84 4.39
N ASP A 153 15.07 -6.61 4.81
CA ASP A 153 16.36 -5.93 4.80
C ASP A 153 17.57 -6.91 4.73
N GLY A 154 17.85 -7.38 3.52
CA GLY A 154 18.40 -8.72 3.32
C GLY A 154 19.42 -8.63 2.21
N VAL A 155 20.65 -8.89 2.63
CA VAL A 155 21.90 -8.78 1.89
C VAL A 155 21.75 -9.33 0.46
N GLY A 156 22.11 -8.50 -0.54
CA GLY A 156 22.35 -8.95 -1.92
C GLY A 156 21.45 -8.40 -3.02
N VAL A 157 20.54 -7.46 -2.72
CA VAL A 157 19.81 -6.70 -3.76
C VAL A 157 20.36 -5.27 -3.78
N ASP A 158 20.88 -4.83 -4.93
CA ASP A 158 21.35 -3.46 -5.12
C ASP A 158 20.25 -2.47 -4.69
N GLU A 159 20.64 -1.34 -4.10
CA GLU A 159 19.67 -0.34 -3.62
C GLU A 159 18.69 0.13 -4.71
N GLU A 160 19.12 0.08 -5.98
CA GLU A 160 18.29 0.39 -7.15
C GLU A 160 17.24 -0.68 -7.48
N ASP A 161 17.48 -1.94 -7.12
CA ASP A 161 16.61 -3.09 -7.35
C ASP A 161 15.68 -3.39 -6.16
N ARG A 162 15.89 -2.70 -5.03
CA ARG A 162 15.00 -2.77 -3.88
C ARG A 162 13.62 -2.27 -4.31
N ILE A 163 12.57 -3.02 -3.95
CA ILE A 163 11.21 -2.52 -4.03
C ILE A 163 11.22 -1.21 -3.24
N LEU A 164 11.00 -0.07 -3.89
CA LEU A 164 11.03 1.27 -3.28
C LEU A 164 9.79 1.47 -2.39
N ILE A 165 9.68 0.60 -1.39
CA ILE A 165 8.82 0.60 -0.23
C ILE A 165 9.63 1.35 0.84
N SER A 166 10.09 2.56 0.53
CA SER A 166 10.84 3.37 1.50
C SER A 166 9.97 4.50 1.99
N ASN A 167 9.96 4.67 3.29
CA ASN A 167 9.60 5.93 3.89
C ASN A 167 10.62 6.99 3.45
N SER A 168 10.15 8.21 3.22
CA SER A 168 10.93 9.38 2.82
C SER A 168 10.55 10.58 3.67
N LYS A 169 11.24 11.70 3.52
CA LYS A 169 10.84 12.95 4.19
C LYS A 169 9.46 13.44 3.74
N ARG A 170 9.00 13.05 2.55
CA ARG A 170 7.72 13.49 1.97
C ARG A 170 6.61 12.44 2.10
N ASN A 171 6.93 11.18 2.33
CA ASN A 171 5.96 10.10 2.39
C ASN A 171 6.31 9.07 3.48
N GLN A 172 5.38 8.71 4.35
CA GLN A 172 5.58 7.73 5.41
C GLN A 172 4.44 6.71 5.42
N PHE A 173 4.76 5.45 5.19
CA PHE A 173 3.82 4.35 5.43
C PHE A 173 3.98 3.86 6.86
N VAL A 174 2.94 4.04 7.67
CA VAL A 174 2.89 3.61 9.08
C VAL A 174 1.68 2.73 9.26
N GLY A 175 1.84 1.59 9.93
CA GLY A 175 0.77 0.61 10.08
C GLY A 175 0.22 0.17 8.72
N ALA A 176 -1.02 0.57 8.42
CA ALA A 176 -1.72 0.27 7.17
C ALA A 176 -2.02 1.53 6.32
N LYS A 177 -1.42 2.68 6.66
CA LYS A 177 -1.75 4.00 6.10
C LYS A 177 -0.51 4.68 5.53
N ASN A 178 -0.72 5.43 4.45
CA ASN A 178 0.30 6.25 3.82
C ASN A 178 0.05 7.72 4.16
N PHE A 179 1.08 8.42 4.61
CA PHE A 179 1.01 9.82 5.01
C PHE A 179 1.94 10.67 4.16
N PHE A 180 1.44 11.79 3.66
CA PHE A 180 2.22 12.78 2.92
C PHE A 180 2.58 13.94 3.83
N ASN A 181 3.84 14.36 3.80
CA ASN A 181 4.26 15.58 4.48
C ASN A 181 3.90 16.80 3.63
N GLN A 182 3.02 17.66 4.14
CA GLN A 182 2.61 18.91 3.53
C GLN A 182 3.01 20.05 4.48
N SER A 183 4.15 20.68 4.21
CA SER A 183 4.64 21.81 5.02
C SER A 183 4.73 21.48 6.53
N ASN A 184 5.36 20.35 6.87
CA ASN A 184 5.49 19.79 8.23
C ASN A 184 4.21 19.24 8.86
N VAL A 185 3.08 19.22 8.14
CA VAL A 185 1.87 18.51 8.56
C VAL A 185 1.83 17.15 7.89
N TRP A 186 1.73 16.07 8.67
CA TRP A 186 1.53 14.72 8.11
C TRP A 186 0.06 14.49 7.81
N VAL A 187 -0.28 14.23 6.56
CA VAL A 187 -1.66 14.07 6.10
C VAL A 187 -1.88 12.66 5.57
N ASP A 188 -2.80 11.93 6.19
CA ASP A 188 -3.26 10.61 5.74
C ASP A 188 -3.81 10.68 4.31
N TYR A 189 -3.41 9.74 3.45
CA TYR A 189 -3.93 9.59 2.08
C TYR A 189 -5.46 9.56 2.03
N GLU A 190 -6.12 8.96 3.02
CA GLU A 190 -7.58 8.86 3.07
C GLU A 190 -8.26 10.18 3.44
N PHE A 191 -7.51 11.18 3.93
CA PHE A 191 -8.06 12.49 4.23
C PHE A 191 -8.45 13.21 2.95
N SER A 192 -9.70 13.67 2.90
CA SER A 192 -10.20 14.58 1.89
C SER A 192 -11.07 15.62 2.56
N GLU A 193 -10.84 16.90 2.25
CA GLU A 193 -11.70 17.99 2.72
C GLU A 193 -13.17 17.81 2.27
N ALA A 194 -13.39 17.13 1.14
CA ALA A 194 -14.72 16.83 0.63
C ALA A 194 -15.46 15.71 1.41
N SER A 195 -14.77 14.95 2.27
CA SER A 195 -15.33 13.77 2.94
C SER A 195 -16.42 14.10 3.99
N ARG A 196 -16.47 15.36 4.47
CA ARG A 196 -17.41 15.85 5.51
C ARG A 196 -17.45 14.96 6.77
N LEU A 197 -16.41 14.18 7.03
CA LEU A 197 -16.30 13.35 8.22
C LEU A 197 -16.21 14.26 9.46
N PRO A 198 -16.73 13.83 10.63
CA PRO A 198 -16.56 14.58 11.87
C PRO A 198 -15.07 14.80 12.18
N GLU A 199 -14.68 16.07 12.36
CA GLU A 199 -13.31 16.47 12.65
C GLU A 199 -13.14 16.84 14.13
N PHE A 200 -12.08 16.32 14.75
CA PHE A 200 -11.68 16.61 16.12
C PHE A 200 -10.29 17.22 16.11
N LYS A 201 -10.18 18.47 16.58
CA LYS A 201 -8.90 19.15 16.75
C LYS A 201 -8.38 18.89 18.16
N VAL A 202 -7.17 18.37 18.27
CA VAL A 202 -6.55 18.03 19.57
C VAL A 202 -5.17 18.65 19.63
N LYS A 203 -4.87 19.36 20.72
CA LYS A 203 -3.56 19.98 20.91
C LYS A 203 -2.50 18.93 21.24
N PHE A 204 -1.36 18.96 20.57
CA PHE A 204 -0.24 18.06 20.80
C PHE A 204 0.23 18.11 22.26
N ALA A 205 0.54 16.96 22.82
CA ALA A 205 1.00 16.80 24.21
C ALA A 205 0.06 17.41 25.29
N SER A 206 -1.22 17.63 24.99
CA SER A 206 -2.24 17.99 25.97
C SER A 206 -2.80 16.76 26.71
N ASP A 207 -3.52 16.98 27.81
CA ASP A 207 -4.23 15.90 28.52
C ASP A 207 -5.22 15.17 27.59
N GLU A 208 -5.88 15.90 26.68
CA GLU A 208 -6.78 15.32 25.69
C GLU A 208 -6.03 14.43 24.68
N TYR A 209 -4.81 14.82 24.27
CA TYR A 209 -3.95 14.00 23.41
C TYR A 209 -3.59 12.67 24.09
N PHE A 210 -3.15 12.71 25.35
CA PHE A 210 -2.78 11.50 26.09
C PHE A 210 -4.01 10.62 26.39
N ALA A 211 -5.17 11.21 26.68
CA ALA A 211 -6.42 10.49 26.82
C ALA A 211 -6.84 9.80 25.51
N LEU A 212 -6.67 10.48 24.36
CA LEU A 212 -6.98 9.95 23.04
C LEU A 212 -6.13 8.71 22.71
N ILE A 213 -4.81 8.79 22.84
CA ILE A 213 -3.91 7.65 22.53
C ILE A 213 -4.11 6.46 23.48
N SER A 214 -4.50 6.73 24.73
CA SER A 214 -4.79 5.68 25.72
C SER A 214 -6.06 4.92 25.38
N ARG A 215 -7.10 5.62 24.91
CA ARG A 215 -8.38 5.04 24.49
C ARG A 215 -8.29 4.34 23.14
N GLU A 216 -7.55 4.90 22.19
CA GLU A 216 -7.44 4.43 20.81
C GLU A 216 -5.99 4.03 20.49
N LYS A 217 -5.53 2.90 21.03
CA LYS A 217 -4.13 2.44 20.91
C LYS A 217 -3.63 2.37 19.45
N GLY A 218 -4.50 1.95 18.52
CA GLY A 218 -4.16 1.89 17.09
C GLY A 218 -3.89 3.26 16.44
N LEU A 219 -4.36 4.35 17.06
CA LEU A 219 -4.14 5.72 16.58
C LEU A 219 -2.75 6.24 16.95
N ALA A 220 -2.20 5.80 18.09
CA ALA A 220 -0.95 6.31 18.67
C ALA A 220 0.24 6.19 17.70
N GLN A 221 0.33 5.08 16.95
CA GLN A 221 1.39 4.89 15.97
C GLN A 221 1.39 5.97 14.87
N TYR A 222 0.22 6.44 14.44
CA TYR A 222 0.13 7.49 13.42
C TYR A 222 0.44 8.86 14.00
N LEU A 223 -0.01 9.13 15.24
CA LEU A 223 0.26 10.40 15.90
C LEU A 223 1.74 10.57 16.29
N SER A 224 2.52 9.49 16.26
CA SER A 224 3.98 9.54 16.48
C SER A 224 4.76 10.15 15.31
N LEU A 225 4.11 10.39 14.16
CA LEU A 225 4.76 10.96 12.98
C LEU A 225 5.23 12.41 13.18
N GLY A 226 4.60 13.17 14.08
CA GLY A 226 5.00 14.54 14.40
C GLY A 226 3.99 15.27 15.27
N GLU A 227 4.26 16.56 15.48
CA GLU A 227 3.41 17.44 16.30
C GLU A 227 2.12 17.88 15.57
N GLU A 228 2.11 17.77 14.24
CA GLU A 228 0.97 18.14 13.40
C GLU A 228 0.62 16.97 12.47
N VAL A 229 -0.54 16.35 12.70
CA VAL A 229 -0.97 15.12 12.01
C VAL A 229 -2.46 15.19 11.72
N VAL A 230 -2.86 14.88 10.49
CA VAL A 230 -4.25 14.69 10.07
C VAL A 230 -4.44 13.23 9.72
N VAL A 231 -5.28 12.52 10.49
CA VAL A 231 -5.50 11.09 10.30
C VAL A 231 -6.99 10.75 10.26
N VAL A 232 -7.38 9.91 9.29
CA VAL A 232 -8.74 9.37 9.23
C VAL A 232 -8.78 8.06 10.03
N TRP A 233 -9.50 8.07 11.14
CA TRP A 233 -9.61 6.92 12.03
C TRP A 233 -11.06 6.63 12.39
N LYS A 234 -11.52 5.40 12.09
CA LYS A 234 -12.91 4.94 12.37
C LYS A 234 -13.97 5.96 11.92
N ASN A 235 -13.88 6.41 10.67
CA ASN A 235 -14.77 7.41 10.04
C ASN A 235 -14.80 8.78 10.75
N LYS A 236 -13.70 9.16 11.40
CA LYS A 236 -13.49 10.49 12.00
C LYS A 236 -12.15 11.03 11.54
N VAL A 237 -12.04 12.34 11.42
CA VAL A 237 -10.76 13.04 11.21
C VAL A 237 -10.24 13.50 12.55
N TYR A 238 -9.02 13.11 12.89
CA TYR A 238 -8.29 13.68 14.02
C TYR A 238 -7.20 14.59 13.47
N ARG A 239 -7.23 15.86 13.88
CA ARG A 239 -6.26 16.89 13.50
C ARG A 239 -5.48 17.28 14.75
N ILE A 240 -4.25 16.80 14.83
CA ILE A 240 -3.29 17.21 15.86
C ILE A 240 -2.67 18.54 15.43
N VAL A 241 -2.70 19.50 16.34
CA VAL A 241 -2.17 20.86 16.15
C VAL A 241 -1.25 21.22 17.32
N LYS A 242 -0.33 22.16 17.12
CA LYS A 242 0.56 22.67 18.18
C LYS A 242 -0.18 23.41 19.30
#